data_AF-A0A366HJ06-F1
#
_entry.id   AF-A0A366HJ06-F1
#
_cell.length_a   1.000
_cell.length_b   1.000
_cell.length_c   1.000
_cell.angle_alpha   90.00
_cell.angle_beta   90.00
_cell.angle_gamma   90.00
#
_symmetry.space_group_name_H-M   'P 1'
#
loop_
_entity.id
_entity.type
_entity.pdbx_description
1 polymer ?
#
loop_
_entity_poly.entity_id
_entity_poly.type
_entity_poly.pdbx_seq_one_letter_code
_entity_poly.pdbx_strand_id
1 'polypeptide(L)'
;MEKSVSNGSFTGDSPLDDIDGADADAGAQKIQEPTLWRDDGWTARVIKNEDDDGWAVEMIQDGQDEPALVGPWTMGRDKKNPKPLDSSAFITLVKTASEVLRRHEQQLHALLHKNIKVSTDDGQVTVKLDIVPDDDDPYATLSAWDAYGEELGRANVAVSFKLTMESATKWIESGYPARAG
;
A
#
# COMPACT_ATOMS: atom_id res chain seq x y z
N MET A 1 53.21 -43.75 -26.87
CA MET A 1 52.96 -44.35 -28.19
C MET A 1 51.61 -45.02 -28.16
N GLU A 2 50.69 -44.47 -28.96
CA GLU A 2 49.30 -44.88 -29.10
C GLU A 2 49.08 -46.31 -29.64
N LYS A 3 47.85 -46.81 -29.43
CA LYS A 3 46.92 -47.51 -30.36
C LYS A 3 45.73 -47.99 -29.51
N SER A 4 44.51 -47.45 -29.55
CA SER A 4 43.51 -47.27 -30.62
C SER A 4 43.01 -48.57 -31.26
N VAL A 5 41.82 -49.00 -30.83
CA VAL A 5 40.72 -49.65 -31.61
C VAL A 5 39.45 -49.46 -30.75
N SER A 6 38.50 -48.57 -31.05
CA SER A 6 37.52 -48.50 -32.16
C SER A 6 36.47 -49.61 -32.14
N ASN A 7 35.20 -49.26 -31.86
CA ASN A 7 34.12 -49.26 -32.85
C ASN A 7 32.76 -48.89 -32.25
N GLY A 8 32.01 -48.04 -32.96
CA GLY A 8 30.59 -47.79 -32.70
C GLY A 8 30.06 -46.49 -33.31
N SER A 9 30.11 -46.34 -34.64
CA SER A 9 29.37 -45.29 -35.35
C SER A 9 27.87 -45.56 -35.29
N PHE A 10 27.07 -44.55 -34.95
CA PHE A 10 25.74 -44.40 -35.54
C PHE A 10 25.38 -42.91 -35.67
N THR A 11 25.04 -42.55 -36.90
CA THR A 11 24.60 -41.26 -37.42
C THR A 11 23.27 -40.79 -36.80
N GLY A 12 23.14 -39.47 -36.63
CA GLY A 12 21.86 -38.82 -36.30
C GLY A 12 21.98 -37.31 -36.39
N ASP A 13 22.02 -36.78 -37.62
CA ASP A 13 21.69 -35.39 -37.91
C ASP A 13 20.16 -35.22 -37.79
N SER A 14 19.71 -34.30 -36.93
CA SER A 14 18.45 -33.55 -37.05
C SER A 14 18.28 -32.54 -35.92
N PRO A 15 17.50 -31.46 -36.15
CA PRO A 15 17.88 -30.10 -35.78
C PRO A 15 17.04 -29.50 -34.63
N LEU A 16 17.50 -28.33 -34.17
CA LEU A 16 16.76 -27.21 -33.54
C LEU A 16 15.46 -27.56 -32.79
N ASP A 17 15.51 -27.47 -31.46
CA ASP A 17 14.37 -27.02 -30.67
C ASP A 17 14.81 -25.76 -29.92
N ASP A 18 14.44 -24.63 -30.53
CA ASP A 18 14.22 -23.36 -29.87
C ASP A 18 13.48 -23.60 -28.55
N ILE A 19 14.20 -23.53 -27.43
CA ILE A 19 13.55 -23.39 -26.13
C ILE A 19 13.13 -21.94 -26.01
N ASP A 20 11.99 -21.69 -26.64
CA ASP A 20 10.90 -20.80 -26.27
C ASP A 20 11.23 -19.82 -25.14
N GLY A 21 11.21 -18.54 -25.50
CA GLY A 21 11.18 -17.46 -24.54
C GLY A 21 9.93 -17.54 -23.68
N ALA A 22 10.05 -18.11 -22.50
CA ALA A 22 9.15 -17.83 -21.41
C ALA A 22 9.66 -16.57 -20.71
N ASP A 23 9.24 -15.43 -21.27
CA ASP A 23 9.00 -14.19 -20.55
C ASP A 23 8.19 -14.54 -19.29
N ALA A 24 8.87 -14.78 -18.18
CA ALA A 24 8.24 -14.93 -16.87
C ALA A 24 7.95 -13.53 -16.35
N ASP A 25 7.03 -12.84 -17.03
CA ASP A 25 6.09 -11.97 -16.34
C ASP A 25 5.51 -12.82 -15.21
N ALA A 26 5.97 -12.57 -13.99
CA ALA A 26 5.55 -13.25 -12.77
C ALA A 26 4.11 -12.83 -12.40
N GLY A 27 3.21 -12.81 -13.38
CA GLY A 27 1.77 -12.67 -13.21
C GLY A 27 1.28 -13.86 -12.40
N ALA A 28 1.03 -13.61 -11.11
CA ALA A 28 0.64 -14.62 -10.15
C ALA A 28 -0.53 -15.47 -10.71
N GLN A 29 -0.35 -16.79 -10.73
CA GLN A 29 -1.32 -17.73 -11.32
C GLN A 29 -2.72 -17.50 -10.72
N LYS A 30 -3.75 -17.40 -11.58
CA LYS A 30 -5.13 -17.30 -11.13
C LYS A 30 -5.54 -18.58 -10.41
N ILE A 31 -5.93 -18.47 -9.14
CA ILE A 31 -6.36 -19.60 -8.30
C ILE A 31 -7.82 -19.37 -7.90
N GLN A 32 -8.67 -20.40 -7.99
CA GLN A 32 -10.10 -20.30 -7.68
C GLN A 32 -10.54 -21.57 -6.92
N GLU A 33 -10.04 -21.71 -5.70
CA GLU A 33 -10.32 -22.82 -4.79
C GLU A 33 -11.33 -22.42 -3.72
N PRO A 34 -12.09 -23.35 -3.11
CA PRO A 34 -13.13 -22.99 -2.14
C PRO A 34 -12.63 -22.19 -0.92
N THR A 35 -11.34 -22.25 -0.58
CA THR A 35 -10.73 -21.52 0.55
C THR A 35 -9.58 -20.61 0.14
N LEU A 36 -9.21 -20.58 -1.14
CA LEU A 36 -8.09 -19.78 -1.63
C LEU A 36 -8.43 -19.25 -3.02
N TRP A 37 -8.51 -17.93 -3.16
CA TRP A 37 -8.66 -17.28 -4.45
C TRP A 37 -7.49 -16.35 -4.69
N ARG A 38 -7.01 -16.31 -5.92
CA ARG A 38 -6.00 -15.38 -6.39
C ARG A 38 -6.40 -14.87 -7.76
N ASP A 39 -6.60 -13.56 -7.87
CA ASP A 39 -6.95 -12.89 -9.13
C ASP A 39 -6.72 -11.38 -8.99
N ASP A 40 -6.47 -10.69 -10.11
CA ASP A 40 -6.37 -9.23 -10.18
C ASP A 40 -5.39 -8.58 -9.17
N GLY A 41 -4.26 -9.27 -8.87
CA GLY A 41 -3.28 -8.77 -7.89
C GLY A 41 -3.74 -8.89 -6.43
N TRP A 42 -4.76 -9.71 -6.16
CA TRP A 42 -5.26 -9.98 -4.82
C TRP A 42 -5.28 -11.48 -4.53
N THR A 43 -4.91 -11.84 -3.30
CA THR A 43 -5.04 -13.19 -2.76
C THR A 43 -6.00 -13.16 -1.56
N ALA A 44 -7.10 -13.91 -1.66
CA ALA A 44 -8.05 -14.14 -0.60
C ALA A 44 -7.84 -15.54 -0.03
N ARG A 45 -7.51 -15.66 1.26
CA ARG A 45 -7.38 -16.98 1.93
C ARG A 45 -8.34 -17.06 3.11
N VAL A 46 -9.05 -18.18 3.20
CA VAL A 46 -9.98 -18.46 4.30
C VAL A 46 -9.23 -19.25 5.36
N ILE A 47 -9.05 -18.63 6.52
CA ILE A 47 -8.34 -19.19 7.66
C ILE A 47 -9.28 -19.40 8.84
N LYS A 48 -8.87 -20.23 9.79
CA LYS A 48 -9.58 -20.35 11.06
C LYS A 48 -9.30 -19.09 11.88
N ASN A 49 -10.35 -18.46 12.41
CA ASN A 49 -10.18 -17.31 13.30
C ASN A 49 -9.70 -17.83 14.67
N GLU A 50 -8.65 -17.23 15.22
CA GLU A 50 -8.10 -17.59 16.53
C GLU A 50 -8.81 -16.85 17.68
N ASP A 51 -9.48 -15.73 17.39
CA ASP A 51 -10.15 -14.85 18.35
C ASP A 51 -11.65 -15.19 18.52
N ASP A 52 -12.26 -15.78 17.49
CA ASP A 52 -13.70 -16.12 17.44
C ASP A 52 -13.87 -17.58 16.98
N ASP A 53 -14.87 -18.32 17.51
CA ASP A 53 -15.15 -19.73 17.11
C ASP A 53 -15.76 -19.77 15.70
N GLY A 54 -14.92 -19.49 14.69
CA GLY A 54 -15.34 -19.22 13.33
C GLY A 54 -14.21 -19.20 12.31
N TRP A 55 -14.55 -18.78 11.10
CA TRP A 55 -13.61 -18.60 10.00
C TRP A 55 -13.35 -17.12 9.80
N ALA A 56 -12.18 -16.77 9.30
CA ALA A 56 -11.85 -15.44 8.83
C ALA A 56 -11.39 -15.54 7.38
N VAL A 57 -11.57 -14.45 6.64
CA VAL A 57 -10.99 -14.29 5.32
C VAL A 57 -10.00 -13.15 5.42
N GLU A 58 -8.82 -13.39 4.88
CA GLU A 58 -7.80 -12.37 4.77
C GLU A 58 -7.47 -12.10 3.31
N MET A 59 -7.35 -10.82 3.03
CA MET A 59 -7.10 -10.26 1.70
C MET A 59 -5.71 -9.66 1.70
N ILE A 60 -4.85 -10.20 0.85
CA ILE A 60 -3.46 -9.78 0.68
C ILE A 60 -3.32 -9.24 -0.73
N GLN A 61 -2.75 -8.04 -0.86
CA GLN A 61 -2.38 -7.50 -2.17
C GLN A 61 -1.06 -8.14 -2.60
N ASP A 62 -0.95 -8.49 -3.88
CA ASP A 62 0.27 -9.05 -4.43
C ASP A 62 1.48 -8.13 -4.19
N GLY A 63 2.60 -8.70 -3.74
CA GLY A 63 3.78 -7.96 -3.32
C GLY A 63 3.74 -7.39 -1.89
N GLN A 64 2.65 -7.56 -1.15
CA GLN A 64 2.58 -7.23 0.28
C GLN A 64 2.74 -8.48 1.15
N ASP A 65 3.53 -8.38 2.22
CA ASP A 65 3.69 -9.45 3.22
C ASP A 65 2.50 -9.47 4.20
N GLU A 66 1.91 -8.31 4.45
CA GLU A 66 0.80 -8.11 5.40
C GLU A 66 -0.57 -8.09 4.70
N PRO A 67 -1.62 -8.71 5.31
CA PRO A 67 -2.97 -8.64 4.78
C PRO A 67 -3.56 -7.23 4.95
N ALA A 68 -4.04 -6.68 3.84
CA ALA A 68 -4.75 -5.41 3.78
C ALA A 68 -6.05 -5.40 4.61
N LEU A 69 -6.69 -6.57 4.73
CA LEU A 69 -7.95 -6.75 5.44
C LEU A 69 -8.01 -8.17 5.98
N VAL A 70 -8.32 -8.33 7.26
CA VAL A 70 -8.75 -9.60 7.87
C VAL A 70 -10.15 -9.38 8.43
N GLY A 71 -11.11 -10.19 8.00
CA GLY A 71 -12.50 -10.04 8.40
C GLY A 71 -13.16 -11.38 8.72
N PRO A 72 -14.23 -11.37 9.54
CA PRO A 72 -14.98 -12.58 9.85
C PRO A 72 -15.57 -13.17 8.56
N TRP A 73 -15.41 -14.48 8.38
CA TRP A 73 -15.94 -15.23 7.27
C TRP A 73 -17.06 -16.16 7.71
N THR A 74 -18.08 -16.27 6.86
CA THR A 74 -19.27 -17.03 7.20
C THR A 74 -18.96 -18.53 7.20
N MET A 75 -19.27 -19.19 8.30
CA MET A 75 -19.29 -20.65 8.39
C MET A 75 -20.36 -21.20 7.43
N GLY A 76 -19.97 -22.16 6.60
CA GLY A 76 -20.83 -22.78 5.60
C GLY A 76 -22.02 -23.50 6.21
N ARG A 77 -22.94 -23.94 5.34
CA ARG A 77 -24.22 -24.55 5.73
C ARG A 77 -24.06 -25.76 6.67
N ASP A 78 -22.96 -26.48 6.54
CA ASP A 78 -22.59 -27.64 7.37
C ASP A 78 -22.14 -27.29 8.80
N LYS A 79 -22.12 -26.00 9.17
CA LYS A 79 -21.72 -25.49 10.51
C LYS A 79 -20.34 -26.01 10.97
N LYS A 80 -19.48 -26.38 10.02
CA LYS A 80 -18.13 -26.91 10.27
C LYS A 80 -17.14 -26.38 9.24
N ASN A 81 -17.48 -26.49 7.96
CA ASN A 81 -16.64 -26.00 6.87
C ASN A 81 -16.96 -24.53 6.58
N PRO A 82 -15.98 -23.71 6.15
CA PRO A 82 -16.25 -22.34 5.73
C PRO A 82 -17.17 -22.33 4.51
N LYS A 83 -17.92 -21.25 4.32
CA LYS A 83 -18.63 -21.05 3.05
C LYS A 83 -17.58 -20.98 1.93
N PRO A 84 -17.74 -21.74 0.83
CA PRO A 84 -16.78 -21.69 -0.26
C PRO A 84 -16.74 -20.28 -0.84
N LEU A 85 -15.53 -19.81 -1.10
CA LEU A 85 -15.29 -18.54 -1.76
C LEU A 85 -15.73 -18.66 -3.23
N ASP A 86 -16.51 -17.67 -3.67
CA ASP A 86 -17.06 -17.57 -5.02
C ASP A 86 -16.68 -16.21 -5.60
N SER A 87 -16.71 -16.09 -6.93
CA SER A 87 -16.38 -14.87 -7.68
C SER A 87 -17.06 -13.62 -7.11
N SER A 88 -18.35 -13.70 -6.80
CA SER A 88 -19.12 -12.56 -6.26
C SER A 88 -18.60 -12.09 -4.91
N ALA A 89 -18.21 -13.04 -4.07
CA ALA A 89 -17.71 -12.79 -2.73
C ALA A 89 -16.27 -12.26 -2.79
N PHE A 90 -15.43 -12.84 -3.66
CA PHE A 90 -14.08 -12.37 -3.93
C PHE A 90 -14.06 -10.91 -4.42
N ILE A 91 -14.87 -10.57 -5.43
CA ILE A 91 -14.96 -9.19 -5.96
C ILE A 91 -15.35 -8.19 -4.85
N THR A 92 -16.27 -8.59 -3.97
CA THR A 92 -16.68 -7.74 -2.84
C THR A 92 -15.53 -7.53 -1.87
N LEU A 93 -14.79 -8.59 -1.52
CA LEU A 93 -13.64 -8.50 -0.63
C LEU A 93 -12.51 -7.66 -1.22
N VAL A 94 -12.21 -7.82 -2.52
CA VAL A 94 -11.22 -6.99 -3.23
C VAL A 94 -11.59 -5.51 -3.12
N LYS A 95 -12.86 -5.16 -3.34
CA LYS A 95 -13.34 -3.79 -3.22
C LYS A 95 -13.19 -3.25 -1.80
N THR A 96 -13.55 -4.04 -0.79
CA THR A 96 -13.42 -3.65 0.62
C THR A 96 -11.95 -3.50 1.02
N ALA A 97 -11.10 -4.45 0.67
CA ALA A 97 -9.67 -4.41 1.00
C ALA A 97 -8.96 -3.23 0.32
N SER A 98 -9.28 -2.97 -0.96
CA SER A 98 -8.80 -1.79 -1.68
C SER A 98 -9.24 -0.48 -1.01
N GLU A 99 -10.47 -0.42 -0.51
CA GLU A 99 -10.96 0.75 0.22
C GLU A 99 -10.30 0.91 1.59
N VAL A 100 -9.98 -0.19 2.28
CA VAL A 100 -9.23 -0.16 3.54
C VAL A 100 -7.81 0.35 3.32
N LEU A 101 -7.09 -0.14 2.32
CA LEU A 101 -5.76 0.38 1.96
C LEU A 101 -5.83 1.86 1.64
N ARG A 102 -6.74 2.25 0.73
CA ARG A 102 -6.92 3.67 0.38
C ARG A 102 -7.25 4.52 1.60
N ARG A 103 -8.08 4.02 2.52
CA ARG A 103 -8.44 4.73 3.75
C ARG A 103 -7.28 4.79 4.74
N HIS A 104 -6.45 3.76 4.82
CA HIS A 104 -5.25 3.73 5.66
C HIS A 104 -4.24 4.74 5.12
N GLU A 105 -3.99 4.74 3.82
CA GLU A 105 -3.16 5.73 3.14
C GLU A 105 -3.70 7.15 3.32
N GLN A 106 -5.02 7.36 3.20
CA GLN A 106 -5.63 8.66 3.45
C GLN A 106 -5.53 9.10 4.91
N GLN A 107 -5.61 8.17 5.87
CA GLN A 107 -5.38 8.48 7.27
C GLN A 107 -3.93 8.88 7.53
N LEU A 108 -2.97 8.16 6.95
CA LEU A 108 -1.56 8.52 6.99
C LEU A 108 -1.34 9.90 6.34
N HIS A 109 -1.87 10.12 5.14
CA HIS A 109 -1.76 11.41 4.46
C HIS A 109 -2.41 12.56 5.24
N ALA A 110 -3.56 12.34 5.91
CA ALA A 110 -4.19 13.36 6.75
C ALA A 110 -3.43 13.62 8.07
N LEU A 111 -2.67 12.64 8.56
CA LEU A 111 -1.77 12.81 9.70
C LEU A 111 -0.50 13.58 9.31
N LEU A 112 0.03 13.30 8.12
CA LEU A 112 1.28 13.86 7.59
C LEU A 112 1.12 15.23 6.94
N HIS A 113 -0.02 15.48 6.27
CA HIS A 113 -0.28 16.72 5.52
C HIS A 113 -1.50 17.42 6.10
N LYS A 114 -1.28 18.28 7.10
CA LYS A 114 -2.34 19.09 7.72
C LYS A 114 -2.35 20.48 7.10
N ASN A 115 -3.53 21.08 6.97
CA ASN A 115 -3.64 22.49 6.61
C ASN A 115 -4.76 23.15 7.39
N ILE A 116 -4.56 24.42 7.71
CA ILE A 116 -5.56 25.27 8.35
C ILE A 116 -5.61 26.61 7.64
N LYS A 117 -6.78 27.22 7.62
CA LYS A 117 -6.99 28.56 7.05
C LYS A 117 -7.16 29.55 8.18
N VAL A 118 -6.33 30.58 8.20
CA VAL A 118 -6.35 31.66 9.19
C VAL A 118 -6.79 32.93 8.47
N SER A 119 -7.82 33.58 8.99
CA SER A 119 -8.23 34.91 8.51
C SER A 119 -7.38 35.96 9.21
N THR A 120 -6.66 36.76 8.44
CA THR A 120 -5.82 37.87 8.91
C THR A 120 -6.35 39.19 8.36
N ASP A 121 -5.82 40.32 8.83
CA ASP A 121 -6.21 41.66 8.35
C ASP A 121 -5.88 41.86 6.85
N ASP A 122 -4.79 41.22 6.38
CA ASP A 122 -4.32 41.25 4.99
C ASP A 122 -5.06 40.25 4.08
N GLY A 123 -5.86 39.34 4.66
CA GLY A 123 -6.63 38.34 3.94
C GLY A 123 -6.54 36.93 4.52
N GLN A 124 -7.03 35.94 3.77
CA GLN A 124 -6.98 34.54 4.19
C GLN A 124 -5.60 33.93 3.89
N VAL A 125 -4.95 33.41 4.92
CA VAL A 125 -3.68 32.69 4.83
C VAL A 125 -3.93 31.21 5.10
N THR A 126 -3.50 30.35 4.19
CA THR A 126 -3.51 28.89 4.35
C THR A 126 -2.15 28.44 4.86
N VAL A 127 -2.09 27.94 6.09
CA VAL A 127 -0.89 27.33 6.66
C VAL A 127 -0.96 25.82 6.49
N LYS A 128 0.06 25.25 5.85
CA LYS A 128 0.22 23.81 5.62
C LYS A 128 1.35 23.29 6.48
N LEU A 129 1.15 22.15 7.13
CA LEU A 129 2.15 21.34 7.82
C LEU A 129 2.32 20.06 7.02
N ASP A 130 3.55 19.85 6.56
CA ASP A 130 3.97 18.70 5.80
C ASP A 130 4.98 17.91 6.64
N ILE A 131 4.70 16.65 6.95
CA ILE A 131 5.57 15.75 7.72
C ILE A 131 6.00 14.62 6.78
N VAL A 132 7.30 14.44 6.64
CA VAL A 132 7.90 13.33 5.89
C VAL A 132 8.42 12.30 6.89
N PRO A 133 7.76 11.14 7.01
CA PRO A 133 8.22 10.05 7.85
C PRO A 133 9.30 9.27 7.08
N ASP A 134 10.51 9.78 7.09
CA ASP A 134 11.69 9.06 6.61
C ASP A 134 12.23 8.14 7.73
N ASP A 135 12.78 6.98 7.37
CA ASP A 135 13.31 6.00 8.34
C ASP A 135 14.61 6.49 9.00
N ASP A 136 15.40 7.30 8.28
CA ASP A 136 16.70 7.79 8.73
C ASP A 136 16.61 9.23 9.28
N ASP A 137 15.88 10.11 8.58
CA ASP A 137 15.83 11.54 8.95
C ASP A 137 14.41 12.14 8.78
N PRO A 138 13.47 11.89 9.71
CA PRO A 138 12.11 12.39 9.60
C PRO A 138 12.06 13.92 9.83
N TYR A 139 11.43 14.66 8.92
CA TYR A 139 11.37 16.12 8.98
C TYR A 139 9.96 16.66 8.76
N ALA A 140 9.71 17.88 9.25
CA ALA A 140 8.45 18.57 9.03
C ALA A 140 8.64 20.03 8.63
N THR A 141 7.75 20.52 7.77
CA THR A 141 7.80 21.86 7.18
C THR A 141 6.45 22.55 7.28
N LEU A 142 6.46 23.78 7.77
CA LEU A 142 5.34 24.71 7.67
C LEU A 142 5.48 25.57 6.41
N SER A 143 4.39 25.82 5.71
CA SER A 143 4.35 26.76 4.58
C SER A 143 3.07 27.59 4.65
N ALA A 144 3.20 28.90 4.53
CA ALA A 144 2.08 29.84 4.49
C ALA A 144 1.82 30.26 3.04
N TRP A 145 0.55 30.25 2.65
CA TRP A 145 0.10 30.61 1.31
C TRP A 145 -1.03 31.63 1.42
N ASP A 146 -1.04 32.66 0.59
CA ASP A 146 -2.16 33.60 0.55
C ASP A 146 -3.38 33.03 -0.22
N ALA A 147 -4.41 33.86 -0.41
CA ALA A 147 -5.62 33.49 -1.16
C ALA A 147 -5.42 33.37 -2.69
N TYR A 148 -4.35 33.95 -3.22
CA TYR A 148 -3.94 33.90 -4.62
C TYR A 148 -2.98 32.74 -4.92
N GLY A 149 -2.52 32.03 -3.89
CA GLY A 149 -1.59 30.91 -3.99
C GLY A 149 -0.12 31.34 -3.98
N GLU A 150 0.20 32.54 -3.52
CA GLU A 150 1.58 32.99 -3.32
C GLU A 150 2.12 32.48 -1.96
N GLU A 151 3.36 31.97 -1.95
CA GLU A 151 4.01 31.52 -0.71
C GLU A 151 4.51 32.75 0.08
N LEU A 152 3.92 32.97 1.26
CA LEU A 152 4.30 34.07 2.16
C LEU A 152 5.51 33.72 3.02
N GLY A 153 5.73 32.43 3.28
CA GLY A 153 6.89 31.96 4.01
C GLY A 153 6.88 30.46 4.29
N ARG A 154 8.05 29.96 4.69
CA ARG A 154 8.30 28.54 4.97
C ARG A 154 9.20 28.40 6.20
N ALA A 155 8.92 27.41 7.04
CA ALA A 155 9.72 27.13 8.23
C ALA A 155 9.89 25.64 8.48
N ASN A 156 11.07 25.22 8.94
CA ASN A 156 11.27 23.87 9.44
C ASN A 156 10.76 23.78 10.89
N VAL A 157 10.05 22.69 11.20
CA VAL A 157 9.50 22.41 12.52
C VAL A 157 9.82 20.99 12.94
N ALA A 158 9.68 20.70 14.23
CA ALA A 158 9.75 19.33 14.72
C ALA A 158 8.63 18.47 14.11
N VAL A 159 8.89 17.18 13.84
CA VAL A 159 7.87 16.23 13.38
C VAL A 159 6.70 16.06 14.35
N SER A 160 6.93 16.37 15.63
CA SER A 160 5.90 16.40 16.68
C SER A 160 5.13 17.72 16.76
N PHE A 161 5.41 18.69 15.89
CA PHE A 161 4.76 19.99 15.88
C PHE A 161 3.25 19.84 15.59
N LYS A 162 2.43 20.46 16.44
CA LYS A 162 0.98 20.45 16.28
C LYS A 162 0.52 21.74 15.62
N LEU A 163 0.12 21.64 14.35
CA LEU A 163 -0.55 22.73 13.66
C LEU A 163 -1.96 22.94 14.24
N THR A 164 -2.11 24.01 15.02
CA THR A 164 -3.38 24.50 15.57
C THR A 164 -3.63 25.93 15.11
N MET A 165 -4.87 26.43 15.27
CA MET A 165 -5.21 27.81 14.91
C MET A 165 -4.31 28.81 15.66
N GLU A 166 -4.06 28.59 16.95
CA GLU A 166 -3.22 29.47 17.77
C GLU A 166 -1.74 29.47 17.31
N SER A 167 -1.16 28.28 17.09
CA SER A 167 0.23 28.16 16.64
C SER A 167 0.43 28.79 15.26
N ALA A 168 -0.53 28.64 14.35
CA ALA A 168 -0.48 29.25 13.03
C ALA A 168 -0.61 30.77 13.09
N THR A 169 -1.58 31.30 13.84
CA THR A 169 -1.73 32.75 14.02
C THR A 169 -0.46 33.36 14.59
N LYS A 170 0.12 32.75 15.64
CA LYS A 170 1.38 33.23 16.24
C LYS A 170 2.54 33.25 15.24
N TRP A 171 2.65 32.22 14.39
CA TRP A 171 3.70 32.15 13.37
C TRP A 171 3.51 33.22 12.27
N ILE A 172 2.26 33.46 11.87
CA ILE A 172 1.90 34.51 10.92
C ILE A 172 2.21 35.90 11.51
N GLU A 173 1.78 36.18 12.74
CA GLU A 173 2.03 37.45 13.44
C GLU A 173 3.52 37.71 13.69
N SER A 174 4.32 36.64 13.79
CA SER A 174 5.78 36.73 13.92
C SER A 174 6.49 37.01 12.59
N GLY A 175 5.76 37.10 11.47
CA GLY A 175 6.33 37.38 10.14
C GLY A 175 7.00 36.17 9.48
N TYR A 176 6.45 34.97 9.68
CA TYR A 176 6.93 33.73 9.04
C TYR A 176 8.41 33.40 9.28
N PRO A 177 8.90 33.39 10.53
CA PRO A 177 10.30 33.07 10.79
C PRO A 177 10.65 31.68 10.25
N ALA A 178 11.83 31.54 9.64
CA ALA A 178 12.33 30.30 9.03
C ALA A 178 12.44 29.10 10.00
N ARG A 179 12.32 29.35 11.30
CA ARG A 179 12.23 28.32 12.35
C ARG A 179 11.05 28.67 13.26
N ALA A 180 10.02 27.83 13.27
CA ALA A 180 8.93 27.95 14.23
C ALA A 180 9.20 26.99 15.39
N GLY A 181 9.38 27.55 16.59
CA GLY A 181 9.70 26.82 17.82
C GLY A 181 8.49 26.24 18.52
#